data_AF-A0A7W1M596-F1
#
_entry.id   AF-A0A7W1M596-F1
#
_cell.length_a   1.000
_cell.length_b   1.000
_cell.length_c   1.000
_cell.angle_alpha   90.00
_cell.angle_beta   90.00
_cell.angle_gamma   90.00
#
_symmetry.space_group_name_H-M   'P 1'
#
loop_
_entity.id
_entity.type
_entity.pdbx_description
1 polymer ?
#
loop_
_entity_poly.entity_id
_entity_poly.type
_entity_poly.pdbx_seq_one_letter_code
_entity_poly.pdbx_strand_id
1 'polypeptide(L)'
;LQRAGARLAQAERQLARLGSRATSGARTAAVVAQSPREAPVLTSSGQTLSWSRVAGMSTYVFVRKVPGQPDQYSVVTGTSITPPAVPGATVRYAVRTTAWWSSWSAERAIAYPGAGEGGKAPNPQAAPSVTVSGQTISWNSVAGVGAYVLVRKVPGLSDVYSEVNGTSVTPPVAPGKNVRYSVRTAVEHSAWAPEVAIAYPASTPPPVSPPPPVTPPVEEPVTPPPAEEGHEGSSRTMIGLDIGGWAWESAINDEAGAVRYVRSSYKHFNSDSQMALLAKAGVKLLPLFGEGGTLASYDNAAFVGEIVSWFKRYGKGGTFWAGRPVDLGATTAELINEPGNPYFYPDYANHRLYAEITKAVHSALEANFAAAVRPKLLVSYDGGFNGSEYGRAIFAAGAVADGVTVHPYGGHGSGSAGGNRERVVQAHSETGLPVYVTEVGWPTGLGLLPTGDSLQWSEQQQAVNLSDFIKWARAQGYVEDVTYFNYADYGINDFYGIVHSDGSGHKLSYGVLKAATAAS
;
A
#
# COMPACT_ATOMS: atom_id res chain seq x y z
N LEU A 1 20.01 -5.03 17.02
CA LEU A 1 20.61 -4.00 16.13
C LEU A 1 19.99 -4.03 14.72
N GLN A 2 19.95 -5.15 13.99
CA GLN A 2 19.33 -5.23 12.63
C GLN A 2 17.80 -4.98 12.56
N ARG A 3 17.01 -5.37 13.57
CA ARG A 3 15.54 -5.14 13.57
C ARG A 3 15.13 -3.66 13.76
N ALA A 4 15.99 -2.83 14.31
CA ALA A 4 15.76 -1.39 14.45
C ALA A 4 16.01 -0.64 13.14
N GLY A 5 17.02 -1.07 12.35
CA GLY A 5 17.30 -0.49 11.03
C GLY A 5 16.21 -0.77 9.99
N ALA A 6 15.58 -1.95 10.03
CA ALA A 6 14.49 -2.28 9.11
C ALA A 6 13.21 -1.46 9.39
N ARG A 7 12.90 -1.20 10.66
CA ARG A 7 11.78 -0.33 11.07
C ARG A 7 12.04 1.15 10.79
N LEU A 8 13.29 1.61 10.95
CA LEU A 8 13.72 2.96 10.57
C LEU A 8 13.59 3.16 9.05
N ALA A 9 14.06 2.21 8.23
CA ALA A 9 13.93 2.29 6.77
C ALA A 9 12.47 2.26 6.30
N GLN A 10 11.58 1.52 6.97
CA GLN A 10 10.16 1.48 6.64
C GLN A 10 9.42 2.77 7.04
N ALA A 11 9.77 3.35 8.19
CA ALA A 11 9.29 4.67 8.59
C ALA A 11 9.83 5.77 7.66
N GLU A 12 11.11 5.73 7.27
CA GLU A 12 11.71 6.66 6.29
C GLU A 12 11.05 6.60 4.91
N ARG A 13 10.62 5.40 4.48
CA ARG A 13 9.84 5.21 3.22
C ARG A 13 8.42 5.75 3.30
N GLN A 14 7.72 5.57 4.42
CA GLN A 14 6.41 6.20 4.64
C GLN A 14 6.51 7.73 4.76
N LEU A 15 7.62 8.23 5.31
CA LEU A 15 7.93 9.66 5.46
C LEU A 15 8.25 10.36 4.13
N ALA A 16 8.95 9.69 3.22
CA ALA A 16 9.30 10.23 1.90
C ALA A 16 8.08 10.54 1.02
N ARG A 17 7.00 9.74 1.14
CA ARG A 17 5.73 9.94 0.42
C ARG A 17 4.94 11.17 0.90
N LEU A 18 5.15 11.62 2.13
CA LEU A 18 4.46 12.78 2.70
C LEU A 18 5.16 14.10 2.38
N GLY A 19 6.49 14.09 2.17
CA GLY A 19 7.28 15.30 1.88
C GLY A 19 7.21 15.79 0.43
N SER A 20 6.95 14.91 -0.54
CA SER A 20 6.90 15.27 -1.97
C SER A 20 5.59 15.94 -2.41
N ARG A 21 4.54 15.89 -1.58
CA ARG A 21 3.21 16.47 -1.88
C ARG A 21 3.07 17.97 -1.57
N ALA A 22 4.04 18.60 -0.92
CA ALA A 22 3.90 19.98 -0.46
C ALA A 22 4.58 21.05 -1.36
N THR A 23 5.23 20.65 -2.46
CA THR A 23 6.04 21.58 -3.30
C THR A 23 5.43 21.90 -4.68
N SER A 24 4.26 21.38 -5.05
CA SER A 24 3.64 21.65 -6.35
C SER A 24 2.50 22.67 -6.27
N GLY A 25 2.82 23.92 -5.91
CA GLY A 25 1.84 25.00 -6.01
C GLY A 25 2.29 26.34 -5.44
N ALA A 26 3.15 27.08 -6.16
CA ALA A 26 3.15 28.55 -6.22
C ALA A 26 4.30 29.07 -7.10
N ARG A 27 3.97 29.61 -8.28
CA ARG A 27 4.81 30.63 -8.92
C ARG A 27 4.34 32.01 -8.42
N THR A 28 5.32 32.90 -8.27
CA THR A 28 5.28 34.34 -7.89
C THR A 28 4.99 34.73 -6.44
N ALA A 29 6.05 34.96 -5.66
CA ALA A 29 6.51 36.29 -5.20
C ALA A 29 7.76 36.11 -4.31
N ALA A 30 8.77 36.96 -4.47
CA ALA A 30 10.05 36.87 -3.80
C ALA A 30 9.94 37.19 -2.29
N VAL A 31 9.94 36.15 -1.48
CA VAL A 31 10.44 36.17 -0.09
C VAL A 31 11.54 35.11 -0.06
N VAL A 32 12.68 35.40 0.54
CA VAL A 32 13.80 34.45 0.69
C VAL A 32 13.28 33.21 1.41
N ALA A 33 12.86 32.20 0.63
CA ALA A 33 12.27 30.98 1.16
C ALA A 33 13.40 30.12 1.70
N GLN A 34 13.42 29.94 3.03
CA GLN A 34 14.32 28.99 3.67
C GLN A 34 14.17 27.62 3.02
N SER A 35 15.30 26.99 2.72
CA SER A 35 15.35 25.70 2.04
C SER A 35 14.59 24.67 2.87
N PRO A 36 13.74 23.81 2.27
CA PRO A 36 13.05 22.75 3.00
C PRO A 36 14.00 21.73 3.66
N ARG A 37 15.29 21.76 3.30
CA ARG A 37 16.36 20.95 3.90
C ARG A 37 17.06 21.61 5.08
N GLU A 38 16.80 22.90 5.34
CA GLU A 38 17.36 23.63 6.46
C GLU A 38 16.73 23.14 7.78
N ALA A 39 17.56 23.07 8.83
CA ALA A 39 17.11 22.64 10.13
C ALA A 39 16.17 23.68 10.77
N PRO A 40 15.02 23.28 11.32
CA PRO A 40 14.20 24.20 12.10
C PRO A 40 14.94 24.67 13.36
N VAL A 41 14.70 25.91 13.78
CA VAL A 41 15.27 26.45 15.02
C VAL A 41 14.40 26.00 16.18
N LEU A 42 14.91 25.07 17.00
CA LEU A 42 14.20 24.51 18.16
C LEU A 42 14.42 25.36 19.43
N THR A 43 13.33 25.73 20.09
CA THR A 43 13.29 26.44 21.37
C THR A 43 12.43 25.69 22.39
N SER A 44 12.65 25.94 23.67
CA SER A 44 11.85 25.41 24.77
C SER A 44 11.31 26.55 25.61
N SER A 45 10.06 26.41 26.07
CA SER A 45 9.46 27.26 27.09
C SER A 45 8.69 26.36 28.06
N GLY A 46 9.19 26.25 29.29
CA GLY A 46 8.74 25.23 30.23
C GLY A 46 8.96 23.82 29.68
N GLN A 47 7.90 23.01 29.63
CA GLN A 47 7.93 21.64 29.08
C GLN A 47 7.52 21.59 27.60
N THR A 48 7.22 22.73 26.99
CA THR A 48 6.79 22.82 25.60
C THR A 48 7.98 23.17 24.71
N LEU A 49 8.13 22.41 23.64
CA LEU A 49 9.09 22.65 22.57
C LEU A 49 8.37 23.32 21.41
N SER A 50 9.00 24.32 20.81
CA SER A 50 8.50 25.00 19.62
C SER A 50 9.63 25.19 18.63
N TRP A 51 9.33 25.24 17.34
CA TRP A 51 10.35 25.44 16.31
C TRP A 51 9.92 26.37 15.18
N SER A 52 10.89 26.92 14.45
CA SER A 52 10.61 27.78 13.30
C SER A 52 9.88 27.00 12.20
N ARG A 53 8.87 27.64 11.62
CA ARG A 53 8.21 27.10 10.44
C ARG A 53 9.17 27.13 9.26
N VAL A 54 9.26 26.03 8.51
CA VAL A 54 10.03 25.96 7.26
C VAL A 54 9.04 26.06 6.10
N ALA A 55 9.34 26.91 5.12
CA ALA A 55 8.44 27.18 4.01
C ALA A 55 8.09 25.89 3.25
N GLY A 56 6.80 25.73 2.91
CA GLY A 56 6.31 24.52 2.24
C GLY A 56 6.21 23.27 3.15
N MET A 57 6.55 23.36 4.43
CA MET A 57 6.46 22.22 5.36
C MET A 57 5.33 22.43 6.39
N SER A 58 4.54 21.38 6.59
CA SER A 58 3.50 21.28 7.63
C SER A 58 3.75 20.14 8.61
N THR A 59 4.73 19.28 8.32
CA THR A 59 5.08 18.09 9.08
C THR A 59 6.57 18.06 9.41
N TYR A 60 6.88 17.54 10.60
CA TYR A 60 8.24 17.46 11.12
C TYR A 60 8.49 16.10 11.74
N VAL A 61 9.74 15.64 11.69
CA VAL A 61 10.21 14.47 12.42
C VAL A 61 10.76 14.94 13.76
N PHE A 62 10.19 14.44 14.84
CA PHE A 62 10.57 14.72 16.21
C PHE A 62 11.27 13.51 16.82
N VAL A 63 12.48 13.72 17.37
CA VAL A 63 13.21 12.68 18.12
C VAL A 63 13.25 13.01 19.60
N ARG A 64 13.02 12.00 20.43
CA ARG A 64 13.08 12.02 21.88
C ARG A 64 14.14 11.02 22.36
N LYS A 65 15.13 11.52 23.09
CA LYS A 65 16.26 10.76 23.61
C LYS A 65 16.22 10.75 25.13
N VAL A 66 15.73 9.66 25.69
CA VAL A 66 15.70 9.44 27.14
C VAL A 66 16.96 8.65 27.53
N PRO A 67 17.71 9.08 28.56
CA PRO A 67 18.87 8.33 29.04
C PRO A 67 18.52 6.86 29.33
N GLY A 68 19.33 5.93 28.81
CA GLY A 68 19.13 4.49 29.00
C GLY A 68 18.04 3.85 28.12
N GLN A 69 17.41 4.60 27.21
CA GLN A 69 16.43 4.08 26.25
C GLN A 69 16.89 4.29 24.81
N PRO A 70 16.45 3.46 23.84
CA PRO A 70 16.66 3.74 22.43
C PRO A 70 15.93 5.03 22.02
N ASP A 71 16.50 5.74 21.04
CA ASP A 71 15.90 6.94 20.46
C ASP A 71 14.48 6.67 19.93
N GLN A 72 13.55 7.55 20.28
CA GLN A 72 12.15 7.45 19.89
C GLN A 72 11.82 8.52 18.86
N TYR A 73 11.25 8.11 17.73
CA TYR A 73 10.92 8.99 16.61
C TYR A 73 9.41 9.09 16.43
N SER A 74 8.92 10.27 16.07
CA SER A 74 7.51 10.51 15.75
C SER A 74 7.35 11.60 14.68
N VAL A 75 6.22 11.60 13.99
CA VAL A 75 5.84 12.67 13.07
C VAL A 75 4.85 13.57 13.75
N VAL A 76 5.13 14.87 13.71
CA VAL A 76 4.28 15.89 14.32
C VAL A 76 3.85 16.87 13.25
N THR A 77 2.56 17.22 13.26
CA THR A 77 1.99 18.31 12.44
C THR A 77 2.02 19.60 13.25
N GLY A 78 2.42 20.71 12.61
CA GLY A 78 2.55 22.00 13.28
C GLY A 78 3.97 22.29 13.79
N THR A 79 4.12 23.29 14.65
CA THR A 79 5.43 23.84 15.05
C THR A 79 5.68 23.83 16.56
N SER A 80 4.94 23.00 17.31
CA SER A 80 5.09 22.87 18.76
C SER A 80 4.61 21.50 19.27
N ILE A 81 5.21 21.03 20.36
CA ILE A 81 4.80 19.82 21.10
C ILE A 81 5.15 19.96 22.59
N THR A 82 4.32 19.39 23.46
CA THR A 82 4.63 19.19 24.89
C THR A 82 4.84 17.70 25.14
N PRO A 83 6.09 17.21 25.19
CA PRO A 83 6.37 15.79 25.38
C PRO A 83 5.95 15.31 26.79
N PRO A 84 5.64 14.01 26.96
CA PRO A 84 5.40 13.45 28.29
C PRO A 84 6.60 13.65 29.23
N ALA A 85 6.31 14.06 30.46
CA ALA A 85 7.31 14.24 31.49
C ALA A 85 8.00 12.91 31.85
N VAL A 86 9.31 12.97 32.11
CA VAL A 86 10.09 11.82 32.57
C VAL A 86 10.67 12.14 33.93
N PRO A 87 9.93 11.90 35.02
CA PRO A 87 10.35 12.29 36.36
C PRO A 87 11.80 11.89 36.66
N GLY A 88 12.59 12.85 37.14
CA GLY A 88 13.99 12.65 37.51
C GLY A 88 14.97 12.53 36.34
N ALA A 89 14.53 12.70 35.09
CA ALA A 89 15.40 12.60 33.93
C ALA A 89 15.52 13.92 33.17
N THR A 90 16.69 14.12 32.58
CA THR A 90 16.91 15.15 31.55
C THR A 90 16.78 14.49 30.18
N VAL A 91 15.76 14.88 29.43
CA VAL A 91 15.46 14.32 28.10
C VAL A 91 15.91 15.29 27.03
N ARG A 92 16.56 14.77 25.97
CA ARG A 92 17.01 15.56 24.82
C ARG A 92 16.08 15.38 23.63
N TYR A 93 15.91 16.45 22.87
CA TYR A 93 15.02 16.53 21.74
C TYR A 93 15.67 17.22 20.55
N ALA A 94 15.33 16.76 19.35
CA ALA A 94 15.63 17.47 18.11
C ALA A 94 14.46 17.34 17.15
N VAL A 95 14.40 18.25 16.19
CA VAL A 95 13.37 18.25 15.14
C VAL A 95 14.02 18.49 13.79
N ARG A 96 13.47 17.87 12.74
CA ARG A 96 13.79 18.19 11.35
C ARG A 96 12.53 18.23 10.52
N THR A 97 12.59 18.81 9.32
CA THR A 97 11.46 18.72 8.39
C THR A 97 11.31 17.29 7.87
N THR A 98 10.14 16.92 7.35
CA THR A 98 9.94 15.63 6.66
C THR A 98 10.56 15.58 5.25
N ALA A 99 11.23 16.66 4.81
CA ALA A 99 11.91 16.69 3.54
C ALA A 99 13.14 15.77 3.55
N TRP A 100 13.40 15.14 2.42
CA TRP A 100 14.51 14.22 2.25
C TRP A 100 15.86 14.95 2.45
N TRP A 101 16.78 14.33 3.18
CA TRP A 101 18.08 14.90 3.62
C TRP A 101 17.98 16.17 4.49
N SER A 102 16.86 16.43 5.15
CA SER A 102 16.76 17.58 6.05
C SER A 102 17.69 17.45 7.26
N SER A 103 18.34 18.55 7.61
CA SER A 103 19.20 18.63 8.78
C SER A 103 18.40 18.65 10.07
N TRP A 104 18.92 18.00 11.11
CA TRP A 104 18.38 18.09 12.47
C TRP A 104 18.66 19.46 13.09
N SER A 105 17.69 19.97 13.85
CA SER A 105 17.89 21.11 14.74
C SER A 105 19.00 20.81 15.75
N ALA A 106 19.61 21.87 16.29
CA ALA A 106 20.36 21.72 17.53
C ALA A 106 19.47 21.10 18.63
N GLU A 107 20.05 20.24 19.45
CA GLU A 107 19.30 19.58 20.51
C GLU A 107 18.85 20.57 21.60
N ARG A 108 17.70 20.28 22.20
CA ARG A 108 17.21 20.93 23.42
C ARG A 108 16.96 19.91 24.51
N ALA A 109 17.33 20.25 25.72
CA ALA A 109 17.13 19.41 26.88
C ALA A 109 16.01 19.99 27.77
N ILE A 110 15.14 19.14 28.29
CA ILE A 110 14.20 19.48 29.36
C ILE A 110 14.54 18.59 30.55
N ALA A 111 14.85 19.22 31.69
CA ALA A 111 15.04 18.54 32.96
C ALA A 111 13.68 18.42 33.66
N TYR A 112 13.25 17.19 33.93
CA TYR A 112 12.05 16.94 34.71
C TYR A 112 12.45 16.69 36.16
N PRO A 113 11.86 17.42 37.13
CA PRO A 113 12.16 17.18 38.53
C PRO A 113 11.84 15.72 38.91
N GLY A 114 12.62 15.17 39.84
CA GLY A 114 12.26 13.91 40.49
C GLY A 114 10.88 14.04 41.13
N ALA A 115 10.13 12.94 41.23
CA ALA A 115 8.88 12.94 41.97
C ALA A 115 9.19 13.30 43.43
N GLY A 116 8.96 14.56 43.81
CA GLY A 116 9.08 15.00 45.19
C GLY A 116 8.04 14.30 46.05
N GLU A 117 8.48 13.75 47.18
CA GLU A 117 7.60 13.27 48.25
C GLU A 117 6.67 14.41 48.68
N GLY A 118 5.35 14.25 48.49
CA GLY A 118 4.34 15.17 49.01
C GLY A 118 3.11 15.42 48.12
N GLY A 119 3.16 15.09 46.83
CA GLY A 119 1.99 15.13 45.96
C GLY A 119 1.33 13.77 45.87
N LYS A 120 0.02 13.67 46.13
CA LYS A 120 -0.80 12.47 45.91
C LYS A 120 -0.42 11.85 44.56
N ALA A 121 -0.06 10.56 44.56
CA ALA A 121 0.39 9.85 43.35
C ALA A 121 -0.59 10.13 42.19
N PRO A 122 -0.09 10.44 40.97
CA PRO A 122 -0.96 10.73 39.85
C PRO A 122 -1.90 9.53 39.63
N ASN A 123 -3.20 9.78 39.54
CA ASN A 123 -4.19 8.73 39.28
C ASN A 123 -4.33 8.55 37.76
N PRO A 124 -3.74 7.50 37.17
CA PRO A 124 -3.78 7.30 35.73
C PRO A 124 -5.16 6.83 35.24
N GLN A 125 -6.08 6.51 36.16
CA GLN A 125 -7.48 6.16 35.85
C GLN A 125 -8.44 7.36 35.88
N ALA A 126 -7.95 8.56 36.20
CA ALA A 126 -8.76 9.77 36.20
C ALA A 126 -9.25 10.11 34.77
N ALA A 127 -10.53 10.46 34.65
CA ALA A 127 -11.09 10.90 33.38
C ALA A 127 -10.43 12.23 32.95
N PRO A 128 -10.02 12.37 31.67
CA PRO A 128 -9.56 13.65 31.15
C PRO A 128 -10.75 14.61 30.98
N SER A 129 -10.48 15.92 31.01
CA SER A 129 -11.45 16.97 30.68
C SER A 129 -11.39 17.22 29.18
N VAL A 130 -12.53 17.10 28.50
CA VAL A 130 -12.66 17.18 27.04
C VAL A 130 -13.32 18.50 26.64
N THR A 131 -12.84 19.12 25.56
CA THR A 131 -13.41 20.31 24.94
C THR A 131 -13.51 20.15 23.42
N VAL A 132 -14.38 20.93 22.80
CA VAL A 132 -14.57 20.97 21.34
C VAL A 132 -14.28 22.39 20.84
N SER A 133 -13.51 22.49 19.77
CA SER A 133 -13.29 23.72 19.02
C SER A 133 -13.41 23.43 17.53
N GLY A 134 -14.45 23.97 16.88
CA GLY A 134 -14.79 23.60 15.51
C GLY A 134 -15.12 22.12 15.38
N GLN A 135 -14.33 21.39 14.58
CA GLN A 135 -14.45 19.94 14.40
C GLN A 135 -13.38 19.15 15.18
N THR A 136 -12.59 19.84 16.01
CA THR A 136 -11.49 19.24 16.76
C THR A 136 -11.90 19.04 18.21
N ILE A 137 -11.63 17.85 18.72
CA ILE A 137 -11.82 17.46 20.12
C ILE A 137 -10.45 17.49 20.79
N SER A 138 -10.34 18.10 21.96
CA SER A 138 -9.09 18.20 22.71
C SER A 138 -9.32 17.87 24.17
N TRP A 139 -8.29 17.39 24.87
CA TRP A 139 -8.37 17.08 26.30
C TRP A 139 -7.09 17.41 27.06
N ASN A 140 -7.13 17.44 28.39
CA ASN A 140 -5.90 17.60 29.19
C ASN A 140 -5.12 16.29 29.27
N SER A 141 -3.80 16.41 29.37
CA SER A 141 -2.94 15.27 29.69
C SER A 141 -3.20 14.76 31.12
N VAL A 142 -3.19 13.44 31.30
CA VAL A 142 -3.19 12.76 32.60
C VAL A 142 -1.78 12.25 32.87
N ALA A 143 -1.23 12.63 34.03
CA ALA A 143 0.13 12.26 34.40
C ALA A 143 0.31 10.73 34.44
N GLY A 144 1.40 10.24 33.84
CA GLY A 144 1.69 8.81 33.74
C GLY A 144 0.95 8.06 32.61
N VAL A 145 0.14 8.75 31.80
CA VAL A 145 -0.63 8.15 30.69
C VAL A 145 -0.05 8.58 29.35
N GLY A 146 0.31 7.60 28.51
CA GLY A 146 0.87 7.82 27.17
C GLY A 146 -0.14 7.73 26.02
N ALA A 147 -1.29 7.09 26.26
CA ALA A 147 -2.32 6.83 25.26
C ALA A 147 -3.72 6.96 25.86
N TYR A 148 -4.70 7.27 25.01
CA TYR A 148 -6.10 7.42 25.39
C TYR A 148 -6.98 6.55 24.49
N VAL A 149 -8.18 6.22 24.98
CA VAL A 149 -9.22 5.59 24.16
C VAL A 149 -10.29 6.63 23.89
N LEU A 150 -10.54 6.91 22.62
CA LEU A 150 -11.64 7.72 22.14
C LEU A 150 -12.82 6.81 21.77
N VAL A 151 -14.03 7.17 22.18
CA VAL A 151 -15.27 6.57 21.66
C VAL A 151 -15.99 7.58 20.76
N ARG A 152 -16.50 7.09 19.64
CA ARG A 152 -17.33 7.83 18.68
C ARG A 152 -18.71 7.17 18.59
N LYS A 153 -19.75 7.97 18.81
CA LYS A 153 -21.15 7.52 18.83
C LYS A 153 -21.97 8.28 17.80
N VAL A 154 -22.29 7.61 16.70
CA VAL A 154 -23.15 8.15 15.64
C VAL A 154 -24.57 7.65 15.83
N PRO A 155 -25.60 8.51 15.82
CA PRO A 155 -26.98 8.07 15.93
C PRO A 155 -27.34 7.01 14.88
N GLY A 156 -27.84 5.86 15.34
CA GLY A 156 -28.25 4.73 14.48
C GLY A 156 -27.13 3.75 14.11
N LEU A 157 -25.90 3.96 14.60
CA LEU A 157 -24.77 3.04 14.42
C LEU A 157 -24.23 2.56 15.76
N SER A 158 -23.48 1.46 15.74
CA SER A 158 -22.73 0.97 16.91
C SER A 158 -21.60 1.93 17.31
N ASP A 159 -21.27 1.94 18.60
CA ASP A 159 -20.15 2.72 19.14
C ASP A 159 -18.82 2.21 18.57
N VAL A 160 -17.95 3.15 18.18
CA VAL A 160 -16.61 2.84 17.63
C VAL A 160 -15.54 3.35 18.61
N TYR A 161 -14.57 2.51 18.93
CA TYR A 161 -13.46 2.81 19.84
C TYR A 161 -12.14 2.88 19.08
N SER A 162 -11.30 3.86 19.42
CA SER A 162 -9.97 4.00 18.83
C SER A 162 -8.95 4.42 19.89
N GLU A 163 -7.79 3.79 19.89
CA GLU A 163 -6.64 4.26 20.67
C GLU A 163 -5.99 5.46 19.97
N VAL A 164 -5.69 6.51 20.74
CA VAL A 164 -5.12 7.75 20.24
C VAL A 164 -3.92 8.15 21.09
N ASN A 165 -2.82 8.49 20.41
CA ASN A 165 -1.62 9.03 21.02
C ASN A 165 -1.66 10.56 20.91
N GLY A 166 -1.58 11.26 22.04
CA GLY A 166 -1.73 12.72 22.12
C GLY A 166 -3.02 13.14 22.83
N THR A 167 -3.34 14.43 22.76
CA THR A 167 -4.44 15.05 23.52
C THR A 167 -5.45 15.81 22.67
N SER A 168 -5.51 15.49 21.36
CA SER A 168 -6.46 16.10 20.43
C SER A 168 -6.67 15.22 19.21
N VAL A 169 -7.86 15.29 18.60
CA VAL A 169 -8.23 14.58 17.37
C VAL A 169 -9.25 15.40 16.58
N THR A 170 -9.16 15.37 15.25
CA THR A 170 -10.21 15.88 14.35
C THR A 170 -10.89 14.68 13.71
N PRO A 171 -12.09 14.27 14.16
CA PRO A 171 -12.77 13.09 13.63
C PRO A 171 -13.29 13.29 12.20
N PRO A 172 -13.52 12.20 11.45
CA PRO A 172 -14.19 12.26 10.15
C PRO A 172 -15.56 12.94 10.22
N VAL A 173 -15.87 13.74 9.20
CA VAL A 173 -17.16 14.43 9.08
C VAL A 173 -18.31 13.42 8.97
N ALA A 174 -19.44 13.73 9.60
CA ALA A 174 -20.66 12.92 9.50
C ALA A 174 -21.84 13.80 9.05
N PRO A 175 -21.95 14.11 7.73
CA PRO A 175 -22.90 15.11 7.24
C PRO A 175 -24.32 14.92 7.76
N GLY A 176 -24.90 16.01 8.28
CA GLY A 176 -26.26 16.04 8.83
C GLY A 176 -26.45 15.26 10.14
N LYS A 177 -25.38 14.82 10.79
CA LYS A 177 -25.44 14.07 12.07
C LYS A 177 -24.88 14.90 13.22
N ASN A 178 -25.44 14.67 14.41
CA ASN A 178 -24.87 15.12 15.67
C ASN A 178 -24.13 13.94 16.32
N VAL A 179 -22.80 13.96 16.28
CA VAL A 179 -21.96 12.83 16.73
C VAL A 179 -21.42 13.13 18.11
N ARG A 180 -21.54 12.16 19.03
CA ARG A 180 -21.03 12.29 20.40
C ARG A 180 -19.70 11.57 20.56
N TYR A 181 -18.85 12.13 21.42
CA TYR A 181 -17.51 11.65 21.69
C TYR A 181 -17.20 11.67 23.18
N SER A 182 -16.41 10.71 23.65
CA SER A 182 -15.82 10.73 24.98
C SER A 182 -14.41 10.12 24.91
N VAL A 183 -13.58 10.44 25.90
CA VAL A 183 -12.20 9.98 26.00
C VAL A 183 -11.95 9.44 27.40
N ARG A 184 -11.20 8.34 27.50
CA ARG A 184 -10.61 7.87 28.76
C ARG A 184 -9.13 7.60 28.57
N THR A 185 -8.38 7.47 29.65
CA THR A 185 -7.00 7.01 29.58
C THR A 185 -6.96 5.55 29.12
N ALA A 186 -5.92 5.13 28.38
CA ALA A 186 -5.75 3.73 27.95
C ALA A 186 -5.24 2.84 29.11
N VAL A 187 -5.84 3.01 30.29
CA VAL A 187 -5.60 2.24 31.50
C VAL A 187 -6.85 1.46 31.82
N GLU A 188 -6.70 0.22 32.27
CA GLU A 188 -7.83 -0.62 32.63
C GLU A 188 -8.69 0.05 33.71
N HIS A 189 -10.02 -0.05 33.55
CA HIS A 189 -11.02 0.56 34.44
C HIS A 189 -10.97 2.09 34.60
N SER A 190 -10.30 2.81 33.70
CA SER A 190 -10.31 4.28 33.70
C SER A 190 -11.70 4.87 33.44
N ALA A 191 -11.98 6.01 34.10
CA ALA A 191 -13.24 6.70 33.93
C ALA A 191 -13.31 7.42 32.56
N TRP A 192 -14.49 7.39 31.95
CA TRP A 192 -14.80 8.16 30.74
C TRP A 192 -15.05 9.63 31.08
N ALA A 193 -14.55 10.52 30.23
CA ALA A 193 -14.89 11.93 30.27
C ALA A 193 -16.40 12.15 29.98
N PRO A 194 -16.99 13.28 30.41
CA PRO A 194 -18.29 13.70 29.92
C PRO A 194 -18.34 13.75 28.40
N GLU A 195 -19.46 13.31 27.81
CA GLU A 195 -19.61 13.33 26.35
C GLU A 195 -19.66 14.77 25.81
N VAL A 196 -18.96 15.00 24.71
CA VAL A 196 -19.06 16.22 23.91
C VAL A 196 -19.67 15.89 22.55
N ALA A 197 -20.26 16.87 21.87
CA ALA A 197 -20.95 16.65 20.61
C ALA A 197 -20.46 17.60 19.51
N ILE A 198 -20.35 17.09 18.29
CA ILE A 198 -20.11 17.89 17.08
C ILE A 198 -21.33 17.73 16.17
N ALA A 199 -21.98 18.86 15.88
CA ALA A 199 -23.03 18.93 14.88
C ALA A 199 -22.42 19.18 13.50
N TYR A 200 -22.52 18.20 12.61
CA TYR A 200 -22.06 18.33 11.24
C TYR A 200 -23.20 18.84 10.34
N PRO A 201 -22.97 19.88 9.53
CA PRO A 201 -23.98 20.37 8.60
C PRO A 201 -24.33 19.27 7.58
N ALA A 202 -25.58 19.27 7.12
CA ALA A 202 -25.96 18.44 5.99
C ALA A 202 -25.15 18.87 4.76
N SER A 203 -24.69 17.90 3.98
CA SER A 203 -24.07 18.19 2.69
C SER A 203 -25.12 18.82 1.79
N THR A 204 -24.90 20.07 1.37
CA THR A 204 -25.66 20.66 0.27
C THR A 204 -25.37 19.84 -0.99
N PRO A 205 -26.40 19.37 -1.71
CA PRO A 205 -26.19 18.77 -3.01
C PRO A 205 -25.41 19.76 -3.89
N PRO A 206 -24.43 19.31 -4.68
CA PRO A 206 -23.85 20.17 -5.69
C PRO A 206 -24.99 20.69 -6.60
N PRO A 207 -24.92 21.94 -7.08
CA PRO A 207 -25.86 22.43 -8.07
C PRO A 207 -25.86 21.44 -9.25
N VAL A 208 -27.05 21.01 -9.64
CA VAL A 208 -27.23 20.10 -10.76
C VAL A 208 -26.67 20.80 -12.01
N SER A 209 -25.49 20.39 -12.45
CA SER A 209 -24.98 20.82 -13.75
C SER A 209 -25.99 20.36 -14.80
N PRO A 210 -26.42 21.23 -15.74
CA PRO A 210 -27.26 20.80 -16.84
C PRO A 210 -26.57 19.65 -17.57
N PRO A 211 -27.32 18.64 -18.03
CA PRO A 211 -26.76 17.52 -18.76
C PRO A 211 -25.95 18.07 -19.96
N PRO A 212 -24.73 17.56 -20.19
CA PRO A 212 -24.01 17.91 -21.41
C PRO A 212 -24.90 17.55 -22.62
N PRO A 213 -24.93 18.39 -23.67
CA PRO A 213 -25.65 18.04 -24.89
C PRO A 213 -25.15 16.69 -25.39
N VAL A 214 -26.09 15.75 -25.54
CA VAL A 214 -25.83 14.45 -26.12
C VAL A 214 -25.46 14.67 -27.59
N THR A 215 -24.17 14.68 -27.90
CA THR A 215 -23.71 14.48 -29.27
C THR A 215 -23.96 13.02 -29.63
N PRO A 216 -24.74 12.72 -30.67
CA PRO A 216 -24.85 11.35 -31.17
C PRO A 216 -23.44 10.84 -31.55
N PRO A 217 -23.15 9.54 -31.35
CA PRO A 217 -21.87 8.98 -31.77
C PRO A 217 -21.74 9.15 -33.28
N VAL A 218 -20.65 9.77 -33.71
CA VAL A 218 -20.20 9.63 -35.10
C VAL A 218 -19.68 8.19 -35.20
N GLU A 219 -20.44 7.35 -35.89
CA GLU A 219 -19.99 6.04 -36.37
C GLU A 219 -18.81 6.29 -37.33
N GLU A 220 -17.58 6.15 -36.83
CA GLU A 220 -16.45 5.88 -37.71
C GLU A 220 -16.52 4.41 -38.14
N PRO A 221 -16.50 4.11 -39.46
CA PRO A 221 -16.45 2.74 -39.94
C PRO A 221 -15.08 2.14 -39.62
N VAL A 222 -15.01 1.38 -38.52
CA VAL A 222 -13.83 0.58 -38.21
C VAL A 222 -13.82 -0.63 -39.14
N THR A 223 -12.96 -0.58 -40.15
CA THR A 223 -12.62 -1.75 -40.95
C THR A 223 -12.07 -2.86 -40.04
N PRO A 224 -12.66 -4.07 -40.04
CA PRO A 224 -12.13 -5.17 -39.26
C PRO A 224 -10.73 -5.55 -39.78
N PRO A 225 -9.76 -5.82 -38.89
CA PRO A 225 -8.48 -6.39 -39.30
C PRO A 225 -8.73 -7.79 -39.90
N PRO A 226 -7.83 -8.26 -40.78
CA PRO A 226 -7.96 -9.57 -41.42
C PRO A 226 -8.04 -10.67 -40.36
N ALA A 227 -8.97 -11.59 -40.54
CA ALA A 227 -9.08 -12.79 -39.72
C ALA A 227 -7.80 -13.62 -39.92
N GLU A 228 -6.93 -13.64 -38.91
CA GLU A 228 -5.90 -14.67 -38.79
C GLU A 228 -6.57 -15.98 -38.35
N GLU A 229 -6.32 -17.02 -39.13
CA GLU A 229 -6.84 -18.35 -38.95
C GLU A 229 -6.27 -19.01 -37.68
N GLY A 230 -7.16 -19.41 -36.77
CA GLY A 230 -7.08 -20.68 -36.06
C GLY A 230 -5.92 -20.92 -35.09
N HIS A 231 -5.89 -20.20 -33.96
CA HIS A 231 -5.29 -20.73 -32.73
C HIS A 231 -6.35 -21.41 -31.85
N GLU A 232 -6.75 -22.63 -32.24
CA GLU A 232 -7.47 -23.55 -31.37
C GLU A 232 -6.56 -24.02 -30.23
N GLY A 233 -6.61 -23.30 -29.11
CA GLY A 233 -5.91 -23.69 -27.90
C GLY A 233 -5.99 -22.67 -26.77
N SER A 234 -6.95 -21.74 -26.80
CA SER A 234 -7.08 -20.66 -25.82
C SER A 234 -7.16 -21.24 -24.40
N SER A 235 -6.04 -21.18 -23.69
CA SER A 235 -6.03 -21.22 -22.24
C SER A 235 -6.91 -20.06 -21.78
N ARG A 236 -7.92 -20.40 -20.99
CA ARG A 236 -8.85 -19.42 -20.45
C ARG A 236 -8.07 -18.48 -19.54
N THR A 237 -8.08 -17.18 -19.83
CA THR A 237 -7.43 -16.15 -19.00
C THR A 237 -7.84 -16.33 -17.55
N MET A 238 -6.84 -16.54 -16.67
CA MET A 238 -7.03 -16.64 -15.24
C MET A 238 -7.40 -15.27 -14.67
N ILE A 239 -8.31 -15.26 -13.69
CA ILE A 239 -8.74 -14.04 -13.01
C ILE A 239 -8.30 -14.16 -11.56
N GLY A 240 -7.41 -13.25 -11.15
CA GLY A 240 -6.74 -13.27 -9.86
C GLY A 240 -6.96 -12.01 -9.03
N LEU A 241 -6.50 -12.09 -7.79
CA LEU A 241 -6.42 -10.97 -6.87
C LEU A 241 -5.03 -10.91 -6.24
N ASP A 242 -4.45 -9.71 -6.17
CA ASP A 242 -3.26 -9.47 -5.37
C ASP A 242 -3.65 -9.26 -3.91
N ILE A 243 -3.13 -10.12 -3.04
CA ILE A 243 -3.45 -10.17 -1.61
C ILE A 243 -2.26 -9.76 -0.73
N GLY A 244 -1.18 -9.25 -1.33
CA GLY A 244 0.05 -8.88 -0.63
C GLY A 244 -0.13 -7.86 0.49
N GLY A 245 0.50 -8.10 1.65
CA GLY A 245 0.74 -7.09 2.69
C GLY A 245 -0.30 -6.94 3.81
N TRP A 246 -1.40 -7.71 3.79
CA TRP A 246 -2.48 -7.61 4.79
C TRP A 246 -2.63 -8.90 5.62
N ALA A 247 -3.55 -8.94 6.59
CA ALA A 247 -3.82 -10.10 7.45
C ALA A 247 -4.41 -11.30 6.67
N TRP A 248 -3.64 -11.80 5.69
CA TRP A 248 -4.02 -12.74 4.64
C TRP A 248 -4.60 -14.05 5.19
N GLU A 249 -4.15 -14.50 6.36
CA GLU A 249 -4.70 -15.69 7.05
C GLU A 249 -6.20 -15.56 7.32
N SER A 250 -6.67 -14.36 7.69
CA SER A 250 -8.08 -14.08 7.93
C SER A 250 -8.85 -13.74 6.67
N ALA A 251 -8.17 -13.25 5.63
CA ALA A 251 -8.79 -12.76 4.40
C ALA A 251 -9.06 -13.88 3.37
N ILE A 252 -8.29 -14.97 3.40
CA ILE A 252 -8.35 -15.99 2.33
C ILE A 252 -9.75 -16.60 2.11
N ASN A 253 -10.55 -16.74 3.17
CA ASN A 253 -11.92 -17.25 3.02
C ASN A 253 -12.82 -16.25 2.28
N ASP A 254 -12.59 -14.96 2.48
CA ASP A 254 -13.34 -13.89 1.82
C ASP A 254 -12.87 -13.69 0.37
N GLU A 255 -11.55 -13.70 0.16
CA GLU A 255 -10.90 -13.67 -1.15
C GLU A 255 -11.39 -14.83 -2.03
N ALA A 256 -11.49 -16.03 -1.46
CA ALA A 256 -12.05 -17.21 -2.11
C ALA A 256 -13.56 -17.09 -2.40
N GLY A 257 -14.25 -16.06 -1.91
CA GLY A 257 -15.60 -15.74 -2.37
C GLY A 257 -15.61 -14.99 -3.72
N ALA A 258 -14.50 -14.35 -4.11
CA ALA A 258 -14.35 -13.59 -5.36
C ALA A 258 -13.48 -14.31 -6.41
N VAL A 259 -12.35 -14.92 -6.02
CA VAL A 259 -11.39 -15.50 -6.96
C VAL A 259 -11.00 -16.94 -6.59
N ARG A 260 -10.36 -17.65 -7.52
CA ARG A 260 -9.73 -18.97 -7.28
C ARG A 260 -8.22 -18.94 -7.52
N TYR A 261 -7.67 -17.75 -7.75
CA TYR A 261 -6.28 -17.50 -8.05
C TYR A 261 -5.85 -16.24 -7.29
N VAL A 262 -4.72 -16.29 -6.59
CA VAL A 262 -4.19 -15.14 -5.86
C VAL A 262 -2.71 -14.97 -6.14
N ARG A 263 -2.26 -13.71 -6.17
CA ARG A 263 -0.85 -13.33 -6.21
C ARG A 263 -0.41 -12.86 -4.84
N SER A 264 0.76 -13.32 -4.40
CA SER A 264 1.36 -12.91 -3.13
C SER A 264 2.85 -13.24 -3.08
N SER A 265 3.58 -12.53 -2.21
CA SER A 265 4.89 -12.96 -1.73
C SER A 265 4.90 -14.45 -1.39
N TYR A 266 5.88 -15.19 -1.91
CA TYR A 266 6.07 -16.59 -1.54
C TYR A 266 6.29 -16.76 -0.02
N LYS A 267 6.78 -15.71 0.66
CA LYS A 267 7.03 -15.70 2.11
C LYS A 267 5.75 -15.79 2.95
N HIS A 268 4.62 -15.37 2.40
CA HIS A 268 3.31 -15.54 3.05
C HIS A 268 2.78 -16.97 2.92
N PHE A 269 3.36 -17.77 2.02
CA PHE A 269 2.94 -19.15 1.74
C PHE A 269 4.16 -20.07 1.62
N ASN A 270 5.00 -20.10 2.65
CA ASN A 270 6.23 -20.90 2.68
C ASN A 270 6.18 -22.10 3.65
N SER A 271 5.02 -22.35 4.27
CA SER A 271 4.80 -23.49 5.15
C SER A 271 3.52 -24.26 4.81
N ASP A 272 3.49 -25.56 5.18
CA ASP A 272 2.38 -26.46 4.91
C ASP A 272 1.04 -25.95 5.48
N SER A 273 1.04 -25.30 6.65
CA SER A 273 -0.19 -24.76 7.25
C SER A 273 -0.78 -23.64 6.39
N GLN A 274 0.06 -22.75 5.86
CA GLN A 274 -0.37 -21.64 5.01
C GLN A 274 -0.86 -22.16 3.65
N MET A 275 -0.14 -23.12 3.06
CA MET A 275 -0.59 -23.79 1.83
C MET A 275 -1.86 -24.62 2.04
N ALA A 276 -2.07 -25.18 3.23
CA ALA A 276 -3.31 -25.87 3.57
C ALA A 276 -4.51 -24.92 3.65
N LEU A 277 -4.31 -23.65 4.03
CA LEU A 277 -5.36 -22.63 4.00
C LEU A 277 -5.83 -22.38 2.55
N LEU A 278 -4.89 -22.15 1.62
CA LEU A 278 -5.19 -22.01 0.19
C LEU A 278 -5.89 -23.25 -0.36
N ALA A 279 -5.35 -24.44 -0.05
CA ALA A 279 -5.91 -25.70 -0.52
C ALA A 279 -7.35 -25.92 -0.02
N LYS A 280 -7.62 -25.61 1.24
CA LYS A 280 -8.96 -25.69 1.84
C LYS A 280 -9.94 -24.70 1.19
N ALA A 281 -9.45 -23.52 0.83
CA ALA A 281 -10.24 -22.50 0.13
C ALA A 281 -10.40 -22.77 -1.37
N GLY A 282 -9.71 -23.77 -1.92
CA GLY A 282 -9.72 -24.07 -3.36
C GLY A 282 -9.02 -22.99 -4.19
N VAL A 283 -8.03 -22.31 -3.61
CA VAL A 283 -7.32 -21.18 -4.24
C VAL A 283 -5.92 -21.62 -4.68
N LYS A 284 -5.53 -21.26 -5.90
CA LYS A 284 -4.18 -21.44 -6.45
C LYS A 284 -3.34 -20.18 -6.26
N LEU A 285 -2.05 -20.35 -6.03
CA LEU A 285 -1.09 -19.26 -5.82
C LEU A 285 -0.28 -18.94 -7.09
N LEU A 286 -0.11 -17.66 -7.39
CA LEU A 286 0.98 -17.05 -8.15
C LEU A 286 2.04 -16.56 -7.15
N PRO A 287 3.12 -17.31 -6.91
CA PRO A 287 4.17 -16.90 -5.97
C PRO A 287 5.09 -15.85 -6.60
N LEU A 288 5.25 -14.74 -5.89
CA LEU A 288 6.20 -13.67 -6.18
C LEU A 288 7.50 -13.86 -5.39
N PHE A 289 8.65 -13.92 -6.07
CA PHE A 289 9.97 -14.11 -5.48
C PHE A 289 10.83 -12.83 -5.58
N GLY A 290 10.80 -12.02 -4.53
CA GLY A 290 11.61 -10.79 -4.39
C GLY A 290 10.77 -9.52 -4.47
N GLU A 291 10.91 -8.62 -3.49
CA GLU A 291 9.97 -7.50 -3.26
C GLU A 291 10.68 -6.19 -2.86
N GLY A 292 11.98 -6.10 -3.14
CA GLY A 292 12.82 -4.93 -2.87
C GLY A 292 14.21 -5.29 -2.38
N GLY A 293 15.04 -4.29 -2.13
CA GLY A 293 16.44 -4.47 -1.72
C GLY A 293 17.38 -4.07 -2.84
N THR A 294 18.44 -4.84 -3.09
CA THR A 294 19.28 -4.67 -4.28
C THR A 294 19.09 -5.88 -5.18
N LEU A 295 19.13 -5.70 -6.51
CA LEU A 295 19.13 -6.81 -7.45
C LEU A 295 20.32 -7.75 -7.18
N ALA A 296 21.47 -7.20 -6.80
CA ALA A 296 22.65 -7.99 -6.43
C ALA A 296 22.41 -8.94 -5.23
N SER A 297 21.43 -8.67 -4.36
CA SER A 297 21.10 -9.59 -3.27
C SER A 297 20.40 -10.87 -3.71
N TYR A 298 19.89 -10.90 -4.95
CA TYR A 298 19.23 -12.05 -5.57
C TYR A 298 20.17 -12.84 -6.50
N ASP A 299 21.30 -12.27 -6.91
CA ASP A 299 22.31 -12.94 -7.75
C ASP A 299 23.20 -13.86 -6.92
N ASN A 300 22.61 -14.94 -6.42
CA ASN A 300 23.35 -16.00 -5.73
C ASN A 300 22.62 -17.34 -5.82
N ALA A 301 23.40 -18.42 -5.67
CA ALA A 301 22.89 -19.79 -5.73
C ALA A 301 21.84 -20.10 -4.63
N ALA A 302 21.85 -19.39 -3.50
CA ALA A 302 20.88 -19.62 -2.43
C ALA A 302 19.48 -19.17 -2.84
N PHE A 303 19.34 -18.01 -3.50
CA PHE A 303 18.06 -17.53 -4.02
C PHE A 303 17.47 -18.50 -5.07
N VAL A 304 18.30 -18.94 -6.03
CA VAL A 304 17.88 -19.93 -7.05
C VAL A 304 17.47 -21.25 -6.40
N GLY A 305 18.27 -21.74 -5.43
CA GLY A 305 17.98 -22.96 -4.68
C GLY A 305 16.70 -22.87 -3.85
N GLU A 306 16.37 -21.69 -3.32
CA GLU A 306 15.13 -21.43 -2.58
C GLU A 306 13.91 -21.56 -3.49
N ILE A 307 13.92 -20.95 -4.68
CA ILE A 307 12.84 -21.09 -5.67
C ILE A 307 12.61 -22.57 -6.02
N VAL A 308 13.67 -23.28 -6.40
CA VAL A 308 13.58 -24.72 -6.73
C VAL A 308 13.03 -25.53 -5.56
N SER A 309 13.52 -25.29 -4.34
CA SER A 309 13.07 -26.01 -3.15
C SER A 309 11.59 -25.74 -2.84
N TRP A 310 11.15 -24.48 -3.01
CA TRP A 310 9.76 -24.10 -2.84
C TRP A 310 8.86 -24.83 -3.85
N PHE A 311 9.22 -24.87 -5.13
CA PHE A 311 8.43 -25.59 -6.15
C PHE A 311 8.44 -27.11 -5.97
N LYS A 312 9.53 -27.72 -5.49
CA LYS A 312 9.54 -29.16 -5.14
C LYS A 312 8.54 -29.49 -4.02
N ARG A 313 8.29 -28.54 -3.12
CA ARG A 313 7.30 -28.69 -2.04
C ARG A 313 5.89 -28.35 -2.51
N TYR A 314 5.68 -27.16 -3.06
CA TYR A 314 4.37 -26.53 -3.24
C TYR A 314 3.96 -26.28 -4.71
N GLY A 315 4.86 -26.49 -5.67
CA GLY A 315 4.55 -26.46 -7.09
C GLY A 315 3.63 -27.60 -7.53
N LYS A 316 3.14 -27.56 -8.77
CA LYS A 316 2.37 -28.66 -9.36
C LYS A 316 3.17 -29.97 -9.29
N GLY A 317 2.57 -31.02 -8.75
CA GLY A 317 3.23 -32.31 -8.48
C GLY A 317 4.17 -32.30 -7.27
N GLY A 318 4.21 -31.20 -6.51
CA GLY A 318 5.05 -31.04 -5.33
C GLY A 318 4.66 -31.98 -4.18
N THR A 319 5.61 -32.23 -3.27
CA THR A 319 5.42 -33.20 -2.17
C THR A 319 4.29 -32.85 -1.20
N PHE A 320 3.90 -31.58 -1.09
CA PHE A 320 2.73 -31.17 -0.30
C PHE A 320 1.40 -31.72 -0.88
N TRP A 321 1.33 -31.89 -2.21
CA TRP A 321 0.13 -32.32 -2.93
C TRP A 321 0.00 -33.84 -3.06
N ALA A 322 1.06 -34.60 -2.75
CA ALA A 322 1.04 -36.05 -2.79
C ALA A 322 -0.08 -36.63 -1.91
N GLY A 323 -0.97 -37.42 -2.50
CA GLY A 323 -2.11 -38.04 -1.82
C GLY A 323 -3.29 -37.11 -1.54
N ARG A 324 -3.24 -35.84 -1.96
CA ARG A 324 -4.40 -34.92 -1.88
C ARG A 324 -5.35 -35.14 -3.07
N PRO A 325 -6.65 -34.90 -2.90
CA PRO A 325 -7.64 -35.12 -3.97
C PRO A 325 -7.50 -34.13 -5.13
N VAL A 326 -6.90 -32.96 -4.89
CA VAL A 326 -6.67 -31.91 -5.90
C VAL A 326 -5.27 -31.37 -5.72
N ASP A 327 -4.56 -31.23 -6.84
CA ASP A 327 -3.27 -30.54 -6.93
C ASP A 327 -3.51 -29.10 -7.37
N LEU A 328 -3.41 -28.16 -6.43
CA LEU A 328 -3.48 -26.71 -6.68
C LEU A 328 -2.09 -26.07 -6.70
N GLY A 329 -1.06 -26.88 -6.95
CA GLY A 329 0.32 -26.41 -6.95
C GLY A 329 0.57 -25.30 -7.96
N ALA A 330 1.42 -24.36 -7.56
CA ALA A 330 1.78 -23.23 -8.41
C ALA A 330 2.44 -23.73 -9.72
N THR A 331 2.12 -23.07 -10.83
CA THR A 331 2.63 -23.40 -12.17
C THR A 331 3.44 -22.27 -12.79
N THR A 332 3.57 -21.16 -12.08
CA THR A 332 4.26 -19.95 -12.53
C THR A 332 5.12 -19.44 -11.38
N ALA A 333 6.27 -18.85 -11.70
CA ALA A 333 7.17 -18.22 -10.76
C ALA A 333 7.39 -16.77 -11.22
N GLU A 334 6.82 -15.79 -10.52
CA GLU A 334 7.11 -14.40 -10.82
C GLU A 334 8.40 -13.97 -10.14
N LEU A 335 9.34 -13.52 -10.96
CA LEU A 335 10.69 -13.18 -10.53
C LEU A 335 10.82 -11.69 -10.29
N ILE A 336 10.94 -11.32 -9.01
CA ILE A 336 11.26 -9.97 -8.51
C ILE A 336 10.21 -8.93 -8.95
N ASN A 337 9.50 -8.36 -7.97
CA ASN A 337 8.46 -7.36 -8.22
C ASN A 337 9.06 -6.07 -8.76
N GLU A 338 8.59 -5.57 -9.89
CA GLU A 338 8.96 -4.24 -10.43
C GLU A 338 10.47 -3.90 -10.32
N PRO A 339 11.36 -4.71 -10.89
CA PRO A 339 12.82 -4.57 -10.74
C PRO A 339 13.38 -3.30 -11.41
N GLY A 340 12.59 -2.64 -12.26
CA GLY A 340 12.88 -1.34 -12.86
C GLY A 340 12.49 -0.15 -11.97
N ASN A 341 11.90 -0.39 -10.81
CA ASN A 341 11.41 0.65 -9.92
C ASN A 341 12.51 1.14 -8.96
N PRO A 342 12.98 2.40 -9.08
CA PRO A 342 14.03 2.95 -8.23
C PRO A 342 13.63 3.06 -6.75
N TYR A 343 12.33 3.00 -6.44
CA TYR A 343 11.84 3.00 -5.05
C TYR A 343 12.08 1.66 -4.35
N PHE A 344 12.18 0.56 -5.11
CA PHE A 344 12.40 -0.77 -4.58
C PHE A 344 13.85 -1.23 -4.73
N TYR A 345 14.53 -0.81 -5.81
CA TYR A 345 15.87 -1.24 -6.15
C TYR A 345 16.78 -0.03 -6.47
N PRO A 346 17.80 0.26 -5.66
CA PRO A 346 18.74 1.35 -5.96
C PRO A 346 19.63 1.02 -7.17
N ASP A 347 19.77 -0.26 -7.53
CA ASP A 347 20.52 -0.78 -8.68
C ASP A 347 19.61 -1.21 -9.85
N TYR A 348 18.38 -0.68 -9.93
CA TYR A 348 17.37 -0.99 -10.96
C TYR A 348 17.89 -0.90 -12.41
N ALA A 349 18.86 -0.01 -12.68
CA ALA A 349 19.44 0.19 -14.01
C ALA A 349 20.43 -0.93 -14.42
N ASN A 350 20.71 -1.90 -13.56
CA ASN A 350 21.60 -3.02 -13.85
C ASN A 350 20.86 -4.14 -14.61
N HIS A 351 20.43 -3.84 -15.83
CA HIS A 351 19.66 -4.76 -16.68
C HIS A 351 20.39 -6.08 -16.95
N ARG A 352 21.73 -6.03 -17.09
CA ARG A 352 22.56 -7.21 -17.28
C ARG A 352 22.48 -8.15 -16.08
N LEU A 353 22.57 -7.62 -14.86
CA LEU A 353 22.44 -8.42 -13.65
C LEU A 353 21.08 -9.10 -13.55
N TYR A 354 20.00 -8.35 -13.81
CA TYR A 354 18.66 -8.95 -13.81
C TYR A 354 18.52 -10.04 -14.88
N ALA A 355 19.03 -9.82 -16.09
CA ALA A 355 19.08 -10.84 -17.14
C ALA A 355 19.85 -12.11 -16.70
N GLU A 356 20.99 -11.99 -16.03
CA GLU A 356 21.73 -13.15 -15.51
C GLU A 356 20.93 -13.91 -14.43
N ILE A 357 20.22 -13.20 -13.54
CA ILE A 357 19.32 -13.84 -12.56
C ILE A 357 18.22 -14.63 -13.29
N THR A 358 17.62 -14.08 -14.35
CA THR A 358 16.59 -14.79 -15.12
C THR A 358 17.13 -16.09 -15.74
N LYS A 359 18.35 -16.07 -16.30
CA LYS A 359 19.01 -17.26 -16.87
C LYS A 359 19.29 -18.31 -15.82
N ALA A 360 19.81 -17.89 -14.66
CA ALA A 360 20.14 -18.80 -13.57
C ALA A 360 18.89 -19.50 -13.02
N VAL A 361 17.80 -18.77 -12.81
CA VAL A 361 16.52 -19.34 -12.36
C VAL A 361 15.91 -20.25 -13.42
N HIS A 362 15.82 -19.80 -14.67
CA HIS A 362 15.24 -20.60 -15.75
C HIS A 362 15.97 -21.93 -15.97
N SER A 363 17.30 -21.88 -16.05
CA SER A 363 18.15 -23.08 -16.18
C SER A 363 17.97 -24.03 -15.00
N ALA A 364 17.86 -23.50 -13.78
CA ALA A 364 17.65 -24.32 -12.59
C ALA A 364 16.27 -24.98 -12.56
N LEU A 365 15.23 -24.30 -13.05
CA LEU A 365 13.89 -24.88 -13.21
C LEU A 365 13.89 -26.00 -14.26
N GLU A 366 14.56 -25.82 -15.41
CA GLU A 366 14.72 -26.88 -16.41
C GLU A 366 15.47 -28.11 -15.89
N ALA A 367 16.55 -27.89 -15.14
CA ALA A 367 17.36 -28.97 -14.60
C ALA A 367 16.66 -29.77 -13.50
N ASN A 368 15.66 -29.20 -12.81
CA ASN A 368 15.03 -29.81 -11.64
C ASN A 368 13.60 -30.31 -11.85
N PHE A 369 12.95 -29.95 -12.96
CA PHE A 369 11.55 -30.30 -13.19
C PHE A 369 11.34 -30.81 -14.62
N ALA A 370 10.59 -31.91 -14.75
CA ALA A 370 10.14 -32.37 -16.05
C ALA A 370 9.21 -31.34 -16.71
N ALA A 371 9.26 -31.23 -18.04
CA ALA A 371 8.53 -30.21 -18.80
C ALA A 371 7.02 -30.13 -18.45
N ALA A 372 6.37 -31.25 -18.15
CA ALA A 372 4.94 -31.31 -17.81
C ALA A 372 4.56 -30.65 -16.47
N VAL A 373 5.52 -30.50 -15.55
CA VAL A 373 5.31 -29.92 -14.20
C VAL A 373 6.25 -28.76 -13.90
N ARG A 374 7.14 -28.39 -14.83
CA ARG A 374 8.06 -27.26 -14.68
C ARG A 374 7.25 -25.96 -14.56
N PRO A 375 7.47 -25.15 -13.50
CA PRO A 375 6.83 -23.84 -13.41
C PRO A 375 7.36 -22.93 -14.52
N LYS A 376 6.48 -22.14 -15.14
CA LYS A 376 6.85 -21.09 -16.10
C LYS A 376 7.52 -19.93 -15.35
N LEU A 377 8.69 -19.48 -15.79
CA LEU A 377 9.33 -18.28 -15.27
C LEU A 377 8.69 -17.03 -15.87
N LEU A 378 8.18 -16.14 -15.02
CA LEU A 378 7.62 -14.85 -15.40
C LEU A 378 8.59 -13.72 -15.04
N VAL A 379 8.85 -12.83 -16.00
CA VAL A 379 9.81 -11.72 -15.87
C VAL A 379 9.09 -10.40 -16.09
N SER A 380 9.35 -9.39 -15.24
CA SER A 380 8.73 -8.07 -15.38
C SER A 380 9.26 -7.33 -16.60
N TYR A 381 8.38 -7.09 -17.57
CA TYR A 381 8.73 -6.36 -18.79
C TYR A 381 8.64 -4.85 -18.59
N ASP A 382 7.67 -4.35 -17.83
CA ASP A 382 7.51 -2.90 -17.62
C ASP A 382 8.33 -2.34 -16.45
N GLY A 383 8.90 -3.22 -15.62
CA GLY A 383 9.72 -2.85 -14.47
C GLY A 383 9.00 -1.98 -13.43
N GLY A 384 7.68 -1.82 -13.50
CA GLY A 384 6.84 -0.99 -12.60
C GLY A 384 6.98 0.53 -12.71
N PHE A 385 8.09 1.06 -13.26
CA PHE A 385 8.34 2.50 -13.31
C PHE A 385 8.76 3.00 -14.70
N ASN A 386 9.80 2.39 -15.29
CA ASN A 386 10.35 2.82 -16.58
C ASN A 386 9.50 2.35 -17.79
N GLY A 387 8.45 1.56 -17.55
CA GLY A 387 7.62 1.02 -18.60
C GLY A 387 8.41 0.13 -19.56
N SER A 388 7.98 0.12 -20.82
CA SER A 388 8.48 -0.78 -21.86
C SER A 388 9.97 -0.63 -22.18
N GLU A 389 10.60 0.51 -21.85
CA GLU A 389 12.05 0.70 -22.03
C GLU A 389 12.87 -0.26 -21.16
N TYR A 390 12.37 -0.59 -19.97
CA TYR A 390 12.99 -1.56 -19.08
C TYR A 390 13.05 -2.95 -19.73
N GLY A 391 11.90 -3.41 -20.24
CA GLY A 391 11.74 -4.70 -20.91
C GLY A 391 12.68 -4.85 -22.09
N ARG A 392 12.70 -3.84 -22.98
CA ARG A 392 13.66 -3.80 -24.09
C ARG A 392 15.09 -3.93 -23.62
N ALA A 393 15.48 -3.22 -22.56
CA ALA A 393 16.84 -3.23 -22.06
C ALA A 393 17.25 -4.59 -21.44
N ILE A 394 16.37 -5.26 -20.69
CA ILE A 394 16.68 -6.57 -20.09
C ILE A 394 16.72 -7.68 -21.15
N PHE A 395 15.84 -7.65 -22.15
CA PHE A 395 15.86 -8.62 -23.25
C PHE A 395 17.06 -8.38 -24.19
N ALA A 396 17.45 -7.13 -24.42
CA ALA A 396 18.70 -6.81 -25.11
C ALA A 396 19.94 -7.29 -24.32
N ALA A 397 19.85 -7.35 -22.99
CA ALA A 397 20.88 -7.95 -22.13
C ALA A 397 20.81 -9.50 -22.06
N GLY A 398 19.86 -10.11 -22.77
CA GLY A 398 19.71 -11.55 -22.90
C GLY A 398 18.86 -12.22 -21.83
N ALA A 399 17.92 -11.50 -21.19
CA ALA A 399 16.97 -12.11 -20.27
C ALA A 399 16.20 -13.27 -20.95
N VAL A 400 15.86 -14.30 -20.15
CA VAL A 400 15.06 -15.45 -20.59
C VAL A 400 13.79 -15.55 -19.76
N ALA A 401 12.68 -15.91 -20.38
CA ALA A 401 11.39 -16.02 -19.73
C ALA A 401 10.46 -16.98 -20.49
N ASP A 402 9.51 -17.60 -19.79
CA ASP A 402 8.41 -18.35 -20.40
C ASP A 402 7.14 -17.47 -20.58
N GLY A 403 7.11 -16.30 -19.94
CA GLY A 403 6.06 -15.29 -20.02
C GLY A 403 6.52 -13.97 -19.39
N VAL A 404 5.84 -12.87 -19.68
CA VAL A 404 6.18 -11.54 -19.14
C VAL A 404 5.09 -10.99 -18.24
N THR A 405 5.47 -10.30 -17.17
CA THR A 405 4.54 -9.58 -16.30
C THR A 405 4.47 -8.10 -16.65
N VAL A 406 3.27 -7.53 -16.52
CA VAL A 406 2.99 -6.09 -16.69
C VAL A 406 2.11 -5.62 -15.52
N HIS A 407 2.43 -4.44 -15.00
CA HIS A 407 1.83 -3.77 -13.84
C HIS A 407 1.20 -2.43 -14.31
N PRO A 408 0.09 -2.47 -15.07
CA PRO A 408 -0.35 -1.30 -15.81
C PRO A 408 -1.13 -0.28 -14.96
N TYR A 409 -1.47 -0.59 -13.70
CA TYR A 409 -2.03 0.31 -12.68
C TYR A 409 -2.97 1.40 -13.18
N GLY A 410 -4.07 1.08 -13.88
CA GLY A 410 -5.10 2.05 -14.28
C GLY A 410 -4.63 3.04 -15.35
N GLY A 411 -3.58 3.82 -15.09
CA GLY A 411 -2.90 4.70 -16.01
C GLY A 411 -3.22 6.17 -15.80
N HIS A 412 -2.62 7.02 -16.63
CA HIS A 412 -2.82 8.46 -16.57
C HIS A 412 -3.45 9.02 -17.83
N GLY A 413 -4.09 10.19 -17.67
CA GLY A 413 -4.71 10.90 -18.78
C GLY A 413 -5.86 10.10 -19.40
N SER A 414 -6.00 10.19 -20.72
CA SER A 414 -7.12 9.60 -21.47
C SER A 414 -7.13 8.08 -21.49
N GLY A 415 -5.97 7.42 -21.30
CA GLY A 415 -5.86 5.95 -21.27
C GLY A 415 -6.22 5.31 -19.93
N SER A 416 -6.46 6.13 -18.90
CA SER A 416 -6.61 5.65 -17.52
C SER A 416 -7.84 4.72 -17.32
N ALA A 417 -8.92 4.92 -18.07
CA ALA A 417 -10.07 4.00 -18.01
C ALA A 417 -9.72 2.61 -18.57
N GLY A 418 -8.84 2.57 -19.58
CA GLY A 418 -8.43 1.34 -20.27
C GLY A 418 -7.37 0.53 -19.55
N GLY A 419 -6.91 0.97 -18.36
CA GLY A 419 -5.94 0.22 -17.57
C GLY A 419 -4.58 0.11 -18.25
N ASN A 420 -4.14 1.11 -19.03
CA ASN A 420 -2.91 1.09 -19.85
C ASN A 420 -2.72 -0.22 -20.63
N ARG A 421 -3.79 -0.81 -21.18
CA ARG A 421 -3.74 -2.05 -21.96
C ARG A 421 -2.76 -1.98 -23.14
N GLU A 422 -2.42 -0.79 -23.63
CA GLU A 422 -1.40 -0.58 -24.66
C GLU A 422 -0.03 -1.13 -24.22
N ARG A 423 0.33 -1.06 -22.93
CA ARG A 423 1.56 -1.67 -22.41
C ARG A 423 1.56 -3.20 -22.52
N VAL A 424 0.38 -3.81 -22.31
CA VAL A 424 0.18 -5.26 -22.42
C VAL A 424 0.31 -5.70 -23.87
N VAL A 425 -0.31 -4.97 -24.81
CA VAL A 425 -0.15 -5.19 -26.26
C VAL A 425 1.32 -5.06 -26.65
N GLN A 426 1.99 -4.01 -26.19
CA GLN A 426 3.38 -3.75 -26.51
C GLN A 426 4.30 -4.86 -26.02
N ALA A 427 4.17 -5.28 -24.76
CA ALA A 427 4.97 -6.35 -24.17
C ALA A 427 4.86 -7.65 -25.00
N HIS A 428 3.65 -8.03 -25.41
CA HIS A 428 3.46 -9.17 -26.29
C HIS A 428 4.11 -8.95 -27.66
N SER A 429 3.86 -7.81 -28.32
CA SER A 429 4.35 -7.54 -29.67
C SER A 429 5.88 -7.54 -29.78
N GLU A 430 6.58 -7.15 -28.71
CA GLU A 430 8.03 -7.04 -28.71
C GLU A 430 8.74 -8.32 -28.27
N THR A 431 8.07 -9.18 -27.50
CA THR A 431 8.67 -10.41 -26.96
C THR A 431 8.14 -11.68 -27.62
N GLY A 432 6.95 -11.64 -28.22
CA GLY A 432 6.21 -12.81 -28.66
C GLY A 432 5.73 -13.73 -27.52
N LEU A 433 5.95 -13.35 -26.26
CA LEU A 433 5.65 -14.17 -25.09
C LEU A 433 4.23 -13.93 -24.58
N PRO A 434 3.59 -14.92 -23.92
CA PRO A 434 2.34 -14.71 -23.22
C PRO A 434 2.50 -13.66 -22.11
N VAL A 435 1.45 -12.86 -21.90
CA VAL A 435 1.45 -11.77 -20.92
C VAL A 435 0.60 -12.11 -19.71
N TYR A 436 1.14 -11.82 -18.53
CA TYR A 436 0.49 -11.95 -17.23
C TYR A 436 0.32 -10.54 -16.65
N VAL A 437 -0.91 -10.05 -16.57
CA VAL A 437 -1.18 -8.75 -15.97
C VAL A 437 -1.27 -8.96 -14.46
N THR A 438 -0.21 -8.63 -13.73
CA THR A 438 -0.07 -9.02 -12.31
C THR A 438 -0.58 -7.99 -11.32
N GLU A 439 -0.70 -6.72 -11.73
CA GLU A 439 -1.19 -5.63 -10.89
C GLU A 439 -1.95 -4.58 -11.72
N VAL A 440 -3.24 -4.83 -12.00
CA VAL A 440 -4.14 -3.81 -12.61
C VAL A 440 -5.16 -3.31 -11.59
N GLY A 441 -5.40 -2.01 -11.53
CA GLY A 441 -6.38 -1.44 -10.60
C GLY A 441 -6.75 0.01 -10.88
N TRP A 442 -7.87 0.46 -10.30
CA TRP A 442 -8.38 1.83 -10.40
C TRP A 442 -8.76 2.32 -9.00
N PRO A 443 -8.04 3.28 -8.40
CA PRO A 443 -8.27 3.69 -7.02
C PRO A 443 -9.55 4.53 -6.90
N THR A 444 -10.28 4.38 -5.80
CA THR A 444 -11.62 4.98 -5.62
C THR A 444 -11.69 6.21 -4.72
N GLY A 445 -10.56 6.89 -4.51
CA GLY A 445 -10.45 8.10 -3.71
C GLY A 445 -10.96 9.36 -4.40
N LEU A 446 -12.22 9.38 -4.86
CA LEU A 446 -12.79 10.58 -5.50
C LEU A 446 -12.63 11.83 -4.62
N GLY A 447 -12.16 12.91 -5.25
CA GLY A 447 -11.84 14.17 -4.57
C GLY A 447 -10.43 14.21 -3.97
N LEU A 448 -9.68 13.11 -3.99
CA LEU A 448 -8.27 13.07 -3.64
C LEU A 448 -7.38 13.24 -4.87
N LEU A 449 -6.09 13.48 -4.63
CA LEU A 449 -5.10 13.53 -5.69
C LEU A 449 -4.91 12.14 -6.34
N PRO A 450 -4.58 12.09 -7.65
CA PRO A 450 -4.07 10.88 -8.29
C PRO A 450 -2.93 10.22 -7.50
N THR A 451 -2.82 8.90 -7.61
CA THR A 451 -1.81 8.06 -6.93
C THR A 451 -0.42 8.15 -7.55
N GLY A 452 -0.28 8.82 -8.69
CA GLY A 452 0.98 8.93 -9.44
C GLY A 452 1.19 7.82 -10.48
N ASP A 453 0.27 6.85 -10.51
CA ASP A 453 0.13 5.80 -11.53
C ASP A 453 -1.32 5.69 -12.08
N SER A 454 -2.33 6.16 -11.33
CA SER A 454 -3.74 6.14 -11.73
C SER A 454 -4.52 7.43 -11.40
N LEU A 455 -5.58 7.70 -12.16
CA LEU A 455 -6.62 8.69 -11.78
C LEU A 455 -7.52 8.13 -10.66
N GLN A 456 -8.29 8.98 -9.99
CA GLN A 456 -9.28 8.55 -8.99
C GLN A 456 -10.64 8.33 -9.66
N TRP A 457 -11.35 7.28 -9.23
CA TRP A 457 -12.58 6.81 -9.85
C TRP A 457 -13.71 6.63 -8.83
N SER A 458 -14.97 6.71 -9.25
CA SER A 458 -16.05 6.15 -8.41
C SER A 458 -15.92 4.62 -8.35
N GLU A 459 -16.50 3.99 -7.33
CA GLU A 459 -16.57 2.52 -7.30
C GLU A 459 -17.31 1.91 -8.48
N GLN A 460 -18.35 2.60 -8.96
CA GLN A 460 -19.07 2.19 -10.15
C GLN A 460 -18.15 2.21 -11.38
N GLN A 461 -17.31 3.23 -11.54
CA GLN A 461 -16.33 3.30 -12.63
C GLN A 461 -15.21 2.28 -12.46
N GLN A 462 -14.68 2.06 -11.24
CA GLN A 462 -13.71 1.00 -10.95
C GLN A 462 -14.25 -0.36 -11.40
N ALA A 463 -15.49 -0.69 -11.06
CA ALA A 463 -16.13 -1.94 -11.46
C ALA A 463 -16.31 -2.06 -12.98
N VAL A 464 -16.74 -0.99 -13.66
CA VAL A 464 -16.88 -0.96 -15.13
C VAL A 464 -15.52 -1.15 -15.80
N ASN A 465 -14.50 -0.38 -15.40
CA ASN A 465 -13.16 -0.45 -15.98
C ASN A 465 -12.56 -1.86 -15.80
N LEU A 466 -12.72 -2.46 -14.61
CA LEU A 466 -12.28 -3.84 -14.36
C LEU A 466 -13.01 -4.84 -15.24
N SER A 467 -14.34 -4.74 -15.35
CA SER A 467 -15.12 -5.65 -16.20
C SER A 467 -14.69 -5.54 -17.66
N ASP A 468 -14.43 -4.33 -18.16
CA ASP A 468 -14.07 -4.12 -19.56
C ASP A 468 -12.63 -4.54 -19.85
N PHE A 469 -11.71 -4.33 -18.91
CA PHE A 469 -10.35 -4.84 -19.01
C PHE A 469 -10.31 -6.37 -19.08
N ILE A 470 -11.08 -7.07 -18.23
CA ILE A 470 -11.17 -8.54 -18.24
C ILE A 470 -11.73 -9.04 -19.58
N LYS A 471 -12.80 -8.42 -20.10
CA LYS A 471 -13.36 -8.77 -21.41
C LYS A 471 -12.34 -8.58 -22.53
N TRP A 472 -11.64 -7.45 -22.51
CA TRP A 472 -10.59 -7.15 -23.49
C TRP A 472 -9.46 -8.18 -23.43
N ALA A 473 -8.94 -8.48 -22.23
CA ALA A 473 -7.85 -9.43 -22.03
C ALA A 473 -8.21 -10.82 -22.57
N ARG A 474 -9.42 -11.32 -22.27
CA ARG A 474 -9.93 -12.60 -22.79
C ARG A 474 -9.98 -12.64 -24.32
N ALA A 475 -10.22 -11.50 -24.98
CA ALA A 475 -10.29 -11.43 -26.43
C ALA A 475 -8.90 -11.43 -27.11
N GLN A 476 -7.80 -11.25 -26.37
CA GLN A 476 -6.47 -11.13 -26.96
C GLN A 476 -5.82 -12.48 -27.32
N GLY A 477 -6.20 -13.57 -26.65
CA GLY A 477 -5.59 -14.90 -26.85
C GLY A 477 -4.16 -15.06 -26.30
N TYR A 478 -3.42 -13.96 -26.09
CA TYR A 478 -2.06 -13.97 -25.51
C TYR A 478 -2.00 -13.52 -24.04
N VAL A 479 -3.13 -13.11 -23.44
CA VAL A 479 -3.20 -12.73 -22.02
C VAL A 479 -3.63 -13.94 -21.18
N GLU A 480 -2.69 -14.49 -20.43
CA GLU A 480 -2.87 -15.72 -19.64
C GLU A 480 -3.48 -15.45 -18.25
N ASP A 481 -3.23 -14.26 -17.71
CA ASP A 481 -3.68 -13.87 -16.36
C ASP A 481 -4.04 -12.38 -16.28
N VAL A 482 -5.08 -12.09 -15.50
CA VAL A 482 -5.42 -10.76 -15.02
C VAL A 482 -5.60 -10.82 -13.52
N THR A 483 -4.60 -10.34 -12.79
CA THR A 483 -4.61 -10.16 -11.35
C THR A 483 -4.91 -8.72 -10.99
N TYR A 484 -6.00 -8.51 -10.27
CA TYR A 484 -6.42 -7.20 -9.80
C TYR A 484 -5.66 -6.78 -8.55
N PHE A 485 -5.18 -5.53 -8.53
CA PHE A 485 -4.57 -4.91 -7.37
C PHE A 485 -5.61 -4.03 -6.67
N ASN A 486 -6.00 -4.26 -5.41
CA ASN A 486 -5.57 -5.28 -4.43
C ASN A 486 -6.78 -5.74 -3.56
N TYR A 487 -6.55 -6.56 -2.52
CA TYR A 487 -7.66 -7.00 -1.64
C TYR A 487 -8.31 -5.85 -0.87
N ALA A 488 -7.54 -5.09 -0.07
CA ALA A 488 -8.08 -4.03 0.80
C ALA A 488 -7.49 -2.66 0.47
N ASP A 489 -8.33 -1.62 0.56
CA ASP A 489 -7.88 -0.24 0.44
C ASP A 489 -6.81 0.09 1.46
N TYR A 490 -5.91 1.00 1.08
CA TYR A 490 -4.87 1.44 1.98
C TYR A 490 -4.41 2.87 1.71
N GLY A 491 -3.49 3.32 2.54
CA GLY A 491 -2.91 4.65 2.44
C GLY A 491 -3.97 5.73 2.62
N ILE A 492 -3.68 6.92 2.08
CA ILE A 492 -4.59 8.07 2.16
C ILE A 492 -5.40 8.26 0.89
N ASN A 493 -4.97 7.68 -0.24
CA ASN A 493 -5.60 7.80 -1.55
C ASN A 493 -5.38 6.55 -2.43
N ASP A 494 -4.80 5.48 -1.88
CA ASP A 494 -4.48 4.24 -2.59
C ASP A 494 -5.66 3.26 -2.42
N PHE A 495 -6.85 3.71 -2.82
CA PHE A 495 -8.11 2.99 -2.61
C PHE A 495 -8.39 2.00 -3.75
N TYR A 496 -7.39 1.17 -4.04
CA TYR A 496 -7.40 0.15 -5.07
C TYR A 496 -8.23 -1.07 -4.70
N GLY A 497 -8.43 -1.30 -3.40
CA GLY A 497 -9.00 -2.51 -2.82
C GLY A 497 -10.36 -2.88 -3.38
N ILE A 498 -10.67 -4.18 -3.35
CA ILE A 498 -12.04 -4.70 -3.49
C ILE A 498 -12.81 -4.71 -2.16
N VAL A 499 -12.13 -4.39 -1.05
CA VAL A 499 -12.67 -4.21 0.29
C VAL A 499 -12.25 -2.84 0.82
N HIS A 500 -13.16 -2.17 1.52
CA HIS A 500 -12.85 -0.90 2.18
C HIS A 500 -11.86 -1.05 3.33
N SER A 501 -11.01 -0.05 3.54
CA SER A 501 -9.95 -0.06 4.56
C SER A 501 -10.47 -0.07 5.99
N ASP A 502 -11.71 0.38 6.20
CA ASP A 502 -12.41 0.35 7.48
C ASP A 502 -13.17 -0.96 7.74
N GLY A 503 -13.11 -1.91 6.80
CA GLY A 503 -13.83 -3.18 6.86
C GLY A 503 -15.35 -3.03 6.68
N SER A 504 -15.84 -1.89 6.20
CA SER A 504 -17.28 -1.64 6.02
C SER A 504 -17.95 -2.53 4.96
N GLY A 505 -17.18 -3.26 4.15
CA GLY A 505 -17.68 -4.30 3.27
C GLY A 505 -16.91 -4.41 1.95
N HIS A 506 -17.48 -5.19 1.04
CA HIS A 506 -17.01 -5.36 -0.33
C HIS A 506 -17.43 -4.18 -1.20
N LYS A 507 -16.52 -3.75 -2.07
CA LYS A 507 -16.83 -2.83 -3.17
C LYS A 507 -17.47 -3.57 -4.34
N LEU A 508 -17.99 -2.81 -5.29
CA LEU A 508 -18.58 -3.36 -6.53
C LEU A 508 -17.58 -4.22 -7.34
N SER A 509 -16.28 -3.91 -7.28
CA SER A 509 -15.21 -4.68 -7.94
C SER A 509 -15.09 -6.12 -7.43
N TYR A 510 -15.44 -6.40 -6.17
CA TYR A 510 -15.54 -7.77 -5.65
C TYR A 510 -16.54 -8.61 -6.46
N GLY A 511 -17.73 -8.05 -6.72
CA GLY A 511 -18.77 -8.70 -7.52
C GLY A 511 -18.34 -8.96 -8.96
N VAL A 512 -17.56 -8.04 -9.54
CA VAL A 512 -16.99 -8.19 -10.89
C VAL A 512 -16.00 -9.36 -10.93
N LEU A 513 -15.06 -9.43 -9.99
CA LEU A 513 -14.10 -10.55 -9.91
C LEU A 513 -14.81 -11.90 -9.69
N LYS A 514 -15.82 -11.92 -8.82
CA LYS A 514 -16.65 -13.12 -8.59
C LYS A 514 -17.33 -13.61 -9.85
N ALA A 515 -18.00 -12.70 -10.58
CA ALA A 515 -18.68 -13.04 -11.82
C ALA A 515 -17.69 -13.47 -12.91
N ALA A 516 -16.55 -12.78 -13.03
CA ALA A 516 -15.50 -13.14 -13.97
C ALA A 516 -14.91 -14.51 -13.68
N THR A 517 -14.59 -14.82 -12.42
CA THR A 517 -14.05 -16.11 -11.98
C THR A 517 -15.04 -17.25 -12.22
N ALA A 518 -16.34 -17.04 -11.97
CA ALA A 518 -17.37 -18.05 -12.27
C ALA A 518 -17.54 -18.30 -13.78
N ALA A 519 -17.14 -17.34 -14.61
CA ALA A 519 -17.07 -17.45 -16.05
C ALA A 519 -15.65 -17.83 -16.56
N SER A 520 -14.75 -18.28 -15.67
CA SER A 520 -13.49 -18.98 -15.96
C SER A 520 -13.63 -20.47 -15.64
#